data_AF-A0A5Q0RZA4-F1
#
_entry.id   AF-A0A5Q0RZA4-F1
#
_cell.length_a   1.000
_cell.length_b   1.000
_cell.length_c   1.000
_cell.angle_alpha   90.00
_cell.angle_beta   90.00
_cell.angle_gamma   90.00
#
_symmetry.space_group_name_H-M   'P 1'
#
loop_
_entity.id
_entity.type
_entity.pdbx_description
1 polymer ?
#
loop_
_entity_poly.entity_id
_entity_poly.type
_entity_poly.pdbx_seq_one_letter_code
_entity_poly.pdbx_strand_id
1 'polypeptide(L)'
;MMPISICFASFIFLFGLGWLCCFWGVYFVLCDLVYFVDWGIISLNGSSIVMTFLFDWMSLLFLGFVFIISSLVILYSDDYMSGDFNIFRFIMLVLMFVVSMLLLIISPNMVSILLGWDGLGLVSYCLVIYYQNVSSYNAGMLTVLSNRVGDVALLMAIAWMINFGSWNFIYYLEFMAGSTEMELISFLVVLAAMTKSAQIPFSSWLPAAMAAPTPVSALVHSSTLVTAGVYLLIRFSPSFSYLLNTILLLISALTMFMAGLGANFEYDLSSIIALSTLSQLGLMIMTVSVGLSGLAFFHLLTHALFKALLFMCAGGVIHSMGDSQDIRFMGGLSVYMPFTSSCLMVSSFALCGMPFLAGFYSSDFILEMISLSYVNVFGFLLLFVSTGLTVCYSFRLFYFVLCGDFNFVSLYSMVDTNYNMVMGMIGLLILSVMGGGALMWLICPTPSVICLPYYLSFLTLFFISLGGLIGYEMAGFSLGDYLLSVHYYKVSSFSGSMWFMPFFSTYGVSFSSLWLGYGSMRVFDSGWMEYFGGQGLYWVLFNLGKINQWVQHSSLKLFLGFFVMWVVLLLVLIY
;
A
#
# COMPACT_ATOMS: atom_id res chain seq x y z
N MET A 1 25.61 -7.52 33.99
CA MET A 1 24.68 -7.89 32.90
C MET A 1 24.26 -6.60 32.25
N MET A 2 24.71 -6.32 31.02
CA MET A 2 24.14 -5.17 30.30
C MET A 2 22.67 -5.50 30.04
N PRO A 3 21.73 -4.60 30.36
CA PRO A 3 20.32 -4.82 30.04
C PRO A 3 20.25 -4.99 28.53
N ILE A 4 19.82 -6.17 28.08
CA ILE A 4 19.61 -6.43 26.65
C ILE A 4 18.56 -5.42 26.18
N SER A 5 18.89 -4.57 25.20
CA SER A 5 17.93 -3.64 24.62
C SER A 5 16.78 -4.43 23.99
N ILE A 6 15.56 -3.90 24.09
CA ILE A 6 14.39 -4.57 23.50
C ILE A 6 14.55 -4.71 21.98
N CYS A 7 15.26 -3.77 21.34
CA CYS A 7 15.67 -3.85 19.94
C CYS A 7 16.50 -5.12 19.68
N PHE A 8 17.53 -5.37 20.48
CA PHE A 8 18.41 -6.52 20.28
C PHE A 8 17.72 -7.86 20.57
N ALA A 9 16.87 -7.92 21.61
CA ALA A 9 16.08 -9.11 21.91
C ALA A 9 15.08 -9.45 20.80
N SER A 10 14.35 -8.45 20.31
CA SER A 10 13.38 -8.64 19.23
C SER A 10 14.05 -8.94 17.88
N PHE A 11 15.22 -8.35 17.60
CA PHE A 11 16.07 -8.71 16.46
C PHE A 11 16.40 -10.20 16.45
N ILE A 12 16.97 -10.73 17.55
CA ILE A 12 17.37 -12.16 17.63
C ILE A 12 16.16 -13.08 17.41
N PHE A 13 15.03 -12.74 18.04
CA PHE A 13 13.81 -13.55 17.94
C PHE A 13 13.27 -13.61 16.51
N LEU A 14 13.10 -12.46 15.85
CA LEU A 14 12.57 -12.40 14.48
C LEU A 14 13.55 -12.96 13.47
N PHE A 15 14.85 -12.69 13.62
CA PHE A 15 15.87 -13.23 12.71
C PHE A 15 15.91 -14.76 12.78
N GLY A 16 15.85 -15.34 13.98
CA GLY A 16 15.78 -16.79 14.18
C GLY A 16 14.52 -17.41 13.54
N LEU A 17 13.35 -16.81 13.76
CA LEU A 17 12.10 -17.24 13.12
C LEU A 17 12.16 -17.14 11.59
N GLY A 18 12.72 -16.06 11.06
CA GLY A 18 12.85 -15.84 9.62
C GLY A 18 13.65 -16.92 8.92
N TRP A 19 14.83 -17.28 9.45
CA TRP A 19 15.64 -18.37 8.90
C TRP A 19 14.95 -19.74 9.01
N LEU A 20 14.25 -20.01 10.11
CA LEU A 20 13.45 -21.23 10.24
C LEU A 20 12.37 -21.29 9.15
N CYS A 21 11.60 -20.22 8.96
CA CYS A 21 10.58 -20.14 7.91
C CYS A 21 11.16 -20.29 6.51
N CYS A 22 12.32 -19.68 6.21
CA CYS A 22 13.00 -19.86 4.92
C CYS A 22 13.45 -21.31 4.72
N PHE A 23 14.01 -21.96 5.74
CA PHE A 23 14.44 -23.37 5.66
C PHE A 23 13.25 -24.31 5.39
N TRP A 24 12.16 -24.14 6.13
CA TRP A 24 10.91 -24.88 5.87
C TRP A 24 10.34 -24.53 4.50
N GLY A 25 10.38 -23.27 4.07
CA GLY A 25 9.95 -22.85 2.74
C GLY A 25 10.68 -23.60 1.63
N VAL A 26 12.01 -23.70 1.70
CA VAL A 26 12.81 -24.49 0.75
C VAL A 26 12.44 -25.99 0.81
N TYR A 27 12.25 -26.56 1.99
CA TYR A 27 11.80 -27.95 2.12
C TYR A 27 10.44 -28.20 1.44
N PHE A 28 9.51 -27.25 1.57
CA PHE A 28 8.18 -27.36 0.95
C PHE A 28 8.24 -27.20 -0.57
N VAL A 29 9.15 -26.37 -1.10
CA VAL A 29 9.41 -26.31 -2.56
C VAL A 29 9.94 -27.65 -3.05
N LEU A 30 10.92 -28.24 -2.37
CA LEU A 30 11.58 -29.47 -2.85
C LEU A 30 10.65 -30.70 -2.81
N CYS A 31 9.70 -30.73 -1.88
CA CYS A 31 8.79 -31.86 -1.69
C CYS A 31 7.36 -31.61 -2.20
N ASP A 32 7.08 -30.43 -2.79
CA ASP A 32 5.74 -29.96 -3.17
C ASP A 32 4.67 -30.19 -2.08
N LEU A 33 5.01 -29.85 -0.83
CA LEU A 33 4.13 -30.04 0.33
C LEU A 33 3.22 -28.84 0.54
N VAL A 34 1.96 -29.12 0.90
CA VAL A 34 0.94 -28.15 1.31
C VAL A 34 0.25 -28.68 2.55
N TYR A 35 0.28 -27.91 3.66
CA TYR A 35 -0.43 -28.27 4.89
C TYR A 35 -1.55 -27.28 5.21
N PHE A 36 -2.73 -27.83 5.47
CA PHE A 36 -3.89 -27.11 5.98
C PHE A 36 -4.12 -27.43 7.46
N VAL A 37 -4.19 -26.41 8.29
CA VAL A 37 -4.59 -26.52 9.70
C VAL A 37 -5.87 -25.74 9.91
N ASP A 38 -6.98 -26.45 10.06
CA ASP A 38 -8.31 -25.87 10.19
C ASP A 38 -8.75 -25.84 11.66
N TRP A 39 -9.06 -24.65 12.19
CA TRP A 39 -9.66 -24.48 13.51
C TRP A 39 -11.08 -23.95 13.39
N GLY A 40 -12.08 -24.79 13.66
CA GLY A 40 -13.49 -24.41 13.63
C GLY A 40 -13.86 -23.49 14.80
N ILE A 41 -14.23 -22.24 14.51
CA ILE A 41 -14.65 -21.26 15.54
C ILE A 41 -16.13 -21.48 15.87
N ILE A 42 -17.02 -21.30 14.90
CA ILE A 42 -18.48 -21.36 15.07
C ILE A 42 -19.11 -21.99 13.83
N SER A 43 -20.11 -22.86 14.01
CA SER A 43 -21.01 -23.34 12.94
C SER A 43 -22.39 -22.67 13.03
N LEU A 44 -22.82 -21.97 11.99
CA LEU A 44 -24.14 -21.33 11.87
C LEU A 44 -24.92 -21.94 10.70
N ASN A 45 -26.08 -22.54 10.95
CA ASN A 45 -27.08 -22.96 9.94
C ASN A 45 -26.51 -23.56 8.63
N GLY A 46 -25.45 -24.37 8.71
CA GLY A 46 -24.83 -25.06 7.57
C GLY A 46 -23.51 -24.47 7.07
N SER A 47 -23.11 -23.26 7.49
CA SER A 47 -21.77 -22.70 7.23
C SER A 47 -20.92 -22.66 8.50
N SER A 48 -19.68 -23.12 8.40
CA SER A 48 -18.71 -23.07 9.50
C SER A 48 -17.72 -21.92 9.27
N ILE A 49 -17.63 -21.01 10.25
CA ILE A 49 -16.55 -20.02 10.33
C ILE A 49 -15.33 -20.75 10.90
N VAL A 50 -14.31 -20.93 10.06
CA VAL A 50 -13.07 -21.66 10.39
C VAL A 50 -11.89 -20.71 10.25
N MET A 51 -10.99 -20.68 11.24
CA MET A 51 -9.67 -20.08 11.07
C MET A 51 -8.75 -21.14 10.46
N THR A 52 -8.46 -20.99 9.18
CA THR A 52 -7.61 -21.90 8.41
C THR A 52 -6.19 -21.33 8.32
N PHE A 53 -5.17 -22.14 8.58
CA PHE A 53 -3.77 -21.77 8.37
C PHE A 53 -3.18 -22.63 7.25
N LEU A 54 -2.69 -21.96 6.21
CA LEU A 54 -2.07 -22.58 5.05
C LEU A 54 -0.55 -22.39 5.08
N PHE A 55 0.15 -23.51 5.12
CA PHE A 55 1.60 -23.59 4.99
C PHE A 55 1.95 -24.16 3.61
N ASP A 56 2.29 -23.27 2.70
CA ASP A 56 2.80 -23.55 1.37
C ASP A 56 4.21 -22.97 1.25
N TRP A 57 4.93 -23.36 0.21
CA TRP A 57 6.20 -22.72 -0.12
C TRP A 57 6.08 -21.19 -0.30
N MET A 58 4.99 -20.70 -0.91
CA MET A 58 4.74 -19.26 -1.08
C MET A 58 4.55 -18.54 0.26
N SER A 59 3.74 -19.09 1.18
CA SER A 59 3.48 -18.44 2.47
C SER A 59 4.70 -18.50 3.37
N LEU A 60 5.44 -19.61 3.41
CA LEU A 60 6.63 -19.79 4.24
C LEU A 60 7.81 -18.92 3.76
N LEU A 61 8.09 -18.87 2.46
CA LEU A 61 9.15 -18.01 1.93
C LEU A 61 8.83 -16.54 2.19
N PHE A 62 7.61 -16.09 1.88
CA PHE A 62 7.23 -14.69 2.09
C PHE A 62 7.30 -14.30 3.57
N LEU A 63 6.79 -15.17 4.46
CA LEU A 63 6.89 -14.95 5.90
C LEU A 63 8.36 -14.87 6.38
N GLY A 64 9.22 -15.75 5.87
CA GLY A 64 10.65 -15.74 6.16
C GLY A 64 11.32 -14.41 5.78
N PHE A 65 11.05 -13.89 4.59
CA PHE A 65 11.56 -12.59 4.15
C PHE A 65 11.02 -11.43 5.00
N VAL A 66 9.73 -11.43 5.33
CA VAL A 66 9.14 -10.39 6.21
C VAL A 66 9.81 -10.39 7.58
N PHE A 67 10.09 -11.55 8.17
CA PHE A 67 10.80 -11.65 9.44
C PHE A 67 12.27 -11.22 9.36
N ILE A 68 12.99 -11.61 8.30
CA ILE A 68 14.38 -11.19 8.12
C ILE A 68 14.47 -9.66 7.93
N ILE A 69 13.65 -9.08 7.05
CA ILE A 69 13.65 -7.63 6.81
C ILE A 69 13.26 -6.88 8.09
N SER A 70 12.19 -7.30 8.78
CA SER A 70 11.76 -6.64 10.02
C SER A 70 12.82 -6.72 11.13
N SER A 71 13.54 -7.85 11.25
CA SER A 71 14.63 -7.96 12.22
C SER A 71 15.75 -6.93 11.93
N LEU A 72 16.19 -6.80 10.68
CA LEU A 72 17.25 -5.88 10.29
C LEU A 72 16.81 -4.41 10.43
N VAL A 73 15.54 -4.10 10.16
CA VAL A 73 14.96 -2.77 10.38
C VAL A 73 14.90 -2.42 11.88
N ILE A 74 14.56 -3.37 12.75
CA ILE A 74 14.56 -3.12 14.21
C ILE A 74 15.98 -2.84 14.70
N LEU A 75 16.97 -3.61 14.22
CA LEU A 75 18.38 -3.37 14.55
C LEU A 75 18.85 -1.99 14.03
N TYR A 76 18.42 -1.59 12.83
CA TYR A 76 18.65 -0.26 12.29
C TYR A 76 17.99 0.85 13.14
N SER A 77 16.79 0.60 13.68
CA SER A 77 16.03 1.60 14.45
C SER A 77 16.65 1.95 15.81
N ASP A 78 17.48 1.08 16.39
CA ASP A 78 18.14 1.33 17.69
C ASP A 78 19.06 2.55 17.63
N ASP A 79 19.84 2.67 16.54
CA ASP A 79 20.73 3.81 16.33
C ASP A 79 19.98 5.00 15.71
N TYR A 80 19.09 4.76 14.74
CA TYR A 80 18.38 5.85 14.03
C TYR A 80 17.47 6.66 14.97
N MET A 81 16.75 5.97 15.87
CA MET A 81 15.86 6.62 16.84
C MET A 81 16.58 6.88 18.18
N SER A 82 17.91 6.86 18.21
CA SER A 82 18.65 7.14 19.43
C SER A 82 18.34 8.56 19.93
N GLY A 83 17.86 8.66 21.17
CA GLY A 83 17.41 9.92 21.77
C GLY A 83 15.89 10.11 21.84
N ASP A 84 15.10 9.28 21.17
CA ASP A 84 13.65 9.30 21.30
C ASP A 84 13.18 8.63 22.61
N PHE A 85 12.31 9.30 23.38
CA PHE A 85 11.78 8.73 24.62
C PHE A 85 10.77 7.58 24.38
N ASN A 86 10.16 7.52 23.20
CA ASN A 86 9.06 6.59 22.88
C ASN A 86 9.48 5.36 22.06
N ILE A 87 10.78 5.01 22.04
CA ILE A 87 11.30 3.83 21.31
C ILE A 87 10.56 2.54 21.69
N PHE A 88 10.20 2.35 22.97
CA PHE A 88 9.44 1.18 23.40
C PHE A 88 8.07 1.06 22.70
N ARG A 89 7.35 2.17 22.57
CA ARG A 89 6.07 2.21 21.86
C ARG A 89 6.27 1.90 20.37
N PHE A 90 7.33 2.45 19.78
CA PHE A 90 7.68 2.22 18.40
C PHE A 90 7.88 0.73 18.10
N ILE A 91 8.73 0.05 18.88
CA ILE A 91 9.03 -1.38 18.68
C ILE A 91 7.76 -2.23 18.85
N MET A 92 6.91 -1.93 19.83
CA MET A 92 5.66 -2.68 20.03
C MET A 92 4.69 -2.50 18.85
N LEU A 93 4.63 -1.32 18.24
CA LEU A 93 3.85 -1.09 17.02
C LEU A 93 4.42 -1.85 15.83
N VAL A 94 5.76 -1.89 15.67
CA VAL A 94 6.42 -2.68 14.62
C VAL A 94 6.14 -4.18 14.79
N LEU A 95 6.21 -4.71 16.02
CA LEU A 95 5.88 -6.11 16.29
C LEU A 95 4.40 -6.42 16.01
N MET A 96 3.48 -5.52 16.40
CA MET A 96 2.05 -5.68 16.09
C MET A 96 1.80 -5.68 14.57
N PHE A 97 2.56 -4.88 13.84
CA PHE A 97 2.50 -4.84 12.37
C PHE A 97 2.99 -6.16 11.74
N VAL A 98 4.08 -6.74 12.27
CA VAL A 98 4.58 -8.04 11.80
C VAL A 98 3.58 -9.16 12.08
N VAL A 99 2.90 -9.13 13.25
CA VAL A 99 1.84 -10.10 13.59
C VAL A 99 0.64 -9.99 12.66
N SER A 100 0.20 -8.79 12.29
CA SER A 100 -0.93 -8.64 11.36
C SER A 100 -0.56 -9.08 9.93
N MET A 101 0.68 -8.86 9.48
CA MET A 101 1.17 -9.45 8.23
C MET A 101 1.15 -10.99 8.27
N LEU A 102 1.60 -11.61 9.37
CA LEU A 102 1.57 -13.06 9.51
C LEU A 102 0.15 -13.63 9.35
N LEU A 103 -0.83 -12.98 9.98
CA LEU A 103 -2.23 -13.40 9.88
C LEU A 103 -2.75 -13.32 8.44
N LEU A 104 -2.36 -12.28 7.69
CA LEU A 104 -2.75 -12.14 6.28
C LEU A 104 -2.09 -13.20 5.40
N ILE A 105 -0.79 -13.47 5.56
CA ILE A 105 -0.03 -14.36 4.66
C ILE A 105 -0.48 -15.81 4.78
N ILE A 106 -0.72 -16.28 6.01
CA ILE A 106 -1.03 -17.69 6.30
C ILE A 106 -2.50 -18.00 6.01
N SER A 107 -3.39 -17.01 5.97
CA SER A 107 -4.84 -17.27 5.92
C SER A 107 -5.39 -17.51 4.50
N PRO A 108 -6.04 -18.67 4.24
CA PRO A 108 -6.76 -18.96 3.01
C PRO A 108 -8.29 -18.73 3.13
N ASN A 109 -8.76 -18.06 4.19
CA ASN A 109 -10.15 -17.70 4.41
C ASN A 109 -10.33 -16.17 4.31
N MET A 110 -11.35 -15.72 3.58
CA MET A 110 -11.69 -14.31 3.42
C MET A 110 -11.96 -13.58 4.75
N VAL A 111 -12.61 -14.24 5.72
CA VAL A 111 -12.89 -13.63 7.03
C VAL A 111 -11.61 -13.40 7.82
N SER A 112 -10.68 -14.35 7.79
CA SER A 112 -9.39 -14.19 8.47
C SER A 112 -8.46 -13.21 7.77
N ILE A 113 -8.53 -13.10 6.43
CA ILE A 113 -7.80 -12.08 5.69
C ILE A 113 -8.23 -10.70 6.17
N LEU A 114 -9.53 -10.46 6.39
CA LEU A 114 -10.03 -9.17 6.92
C LEU A 114 -9.35 -8.79 8.25
N LEU A 115 -9.16 -9.74 9.17
CA LEU A 115 -8.50 -9.47 10.45
C LEU A 115 -7.05 -9.00 10.27
N GLY A 116 -6.29 -9.66 9.42
CA GLY A 116 -4.92 -9.23 9.08
C GLY A 116 -4.91 -7.91 8.33
N TRP A 117 -5.83 -7.74 7.37
CA TRP A 117 -5.95 -6.58 6.50
C TRP A 117 -6.28 -5.29 7.24
N ASP A 118 -7.28 -5.34 8.13
CA ASP A 118 -7.66 -4.24 9.02
C ASP A 118 -6.57 -3.95 10.04
N GLY A 119 -5.97 -5.00 10.62
CA GLY A 119 -4.84 -4.88 11.54
C GLY A 119 -3.68 -4.12 10.92
N LEU A 120 -3.33 -4.41 9.66
CA LEU A 120 -2.31 -3.68 8.91
C LEU A 120 -2.68 -2.22 8.69
N GLY A 121 -3.94 -1.95 8.35
CA GLY A 121 -4.44 -0.57 8.19
C GLY A 121 -4.33 0.25 9.47
N LEU A 122 -4.80 -0.30 10.60
CA LEU A 122 -4.78 0.39 11.89
C LEU A 122 -3.37 0.63 12.44
N VAL A 123 -2.49 -0.37 12.34
CA VAL A 123 -1.12 -0.22 12.84
C VAL A 123 -0.32 0.74 11.95
N SER A 124 -0.52 0.70 10.62
CA SER A 124 0.12 1.65 9.70
C SER A 124 -0.27 3.09 10.00
N TYR A 125 -1.53 3.36 10.32
CA TYR A 125 -1.99 4.67 10.76
C TYR A 125 -1.26 5.17 12.01
N CYS A 126 -1.15 4.30 13.03
CA CYS A 126 -0.46 4.63 14.26
C CYS A 126 1.03 4.94 14.03
N LEU A 127 1.67 4.26 13.08
CA LEU A 127 3.07 4.50 12.71
C LEU A 127 3.25 5.79 11.90
N VAL A 128 2.33 6.13 10.99
CA VAL A 128 2.40 7.39 10.21
C VAL A 128 2.23 8.62 11.11
N ILE A 129 1.40 8.54 12.16
CA ILE A 129 1.14 9.64 13.10
C ILE A 129 2.16 9.72 14.25
N TYR A 130 3.25 8.95 14.19
CA TYR A 130 4.20 8.85 15.30
C TYR A 130 4.70 10.22 15.81
N TYR A 131 5.05 11.14 14.90
CA TYR A 131 5.54 12.49 15.25
C TYR A 131 4.46 13.52 15.61
N GLN A 132 3.17 13.19 15.49
CA GLN A 132 2.05 14.05 15.92
C GLN A 132 2.05 15.49 15.36
N ASN A 133 2.62 15.70 14.17
CA ASN A 133 2.59 16.96 13.45
C ASN A 133 1.33 17.10 12.59
N VAL A 134 0.89 18.33 12.29
CA VAL A 134 -0.28 18.58 11.41
C VAL A 134 -0.14 17.90 10.05
N SER A 135 1.07 17.93 9.46
CA SER A 135 1.38 17.20 8.22
C SER A 135 1.18 15.69 8.37
N SER A 136 1.67 15.10 9.48
CA SER A 136 1.52 13.66 9.76
C SER A 136 0.07 13.26 10.05
N TYR A 137 -0.74 14.11 10.68
CA TYR A 137 -2.17 13.85 10.90
C TYR A 137 -2.93 13.84 9.57
N ASN A 138 -2.65 14.82 8.70
CA ASN A 138 -3.27 14.88 7.38
C ASN A 138 -2.88 13.66 6.53
N ALA A 139 -1.59 13.31 6.51
CA ALA A 139 -1.10 12.11 5.83
C ALA A 139 -1.76 10.84 6.39
N GLY A 140 -1.79 10.67 7.71
CA GLY A 140 -2.41 9.52 8.37
C GLY A 140 -3.90 9.38 8.02
N MET A 141 -4.67 10.48 8.04
CA MET A 141 -6.09 10.43 7.67
C MET A 141 -6.30 10.02 6.22
N LEU A 142 -5.46 10.50 5.30
CA LEU A 142 -5.51 10.08 3.89
C LEU A 142 -5.26 8.57 3.74
N THR A 143 -4.27 8.02 4.47
CA THR A 143 -3.96 6.58 4.40
C THR A 143 -5.07 5.68 4.96
N VAL A 144 -5.77 6.08 6.03
CA VAL A 144 -6.86 5.28 6.61
C VAL A 144 -8.09 5.32 5.74
N LEU A 145 -8.48 6.51 5.28
CA LEU A 145 -9.68 6.67 4.46
C LEU A 145 -9.55 5.92 3.13
N SER A 146 -8.39 5.97 2.47
CA SER A 146 -8.16 5.22 1.23
C SER A 146 -8.23 3.70 1.45
N ASN A 147 -7.61 3.21 2.53
CA ASN A 147 -7.63 1.78 2.86
C ASN A 147 -9.03 1.27 3.22
N ARG A 148 -9.84 2.08 3.91
CA ARG A 148 -11.21 1.71 4.30
C ARG A 148 -12.14 1.45 3.11
N VAL A 149 -11.87 2.06 1.94
CA VAL A 149 -12.59 1.72 0.70
C VAL A 149 -12.35 0.24 0.33
N GLY A 150 -11.12 -0.25 0.49
CA GLY A 150 -10.78 -1.65 0.26
C GLY A 150 -11.41 -2.60 1.27
N ASP A 151 -11.46 -2.20 2.55
CA ASP A 151 -12.09 -2.99 3.61
C ASP A 151 -13.59 -3.22 3.32
N VAL A 152 -14.29 -2.18 2.84
CA VAL A 152 -15.69 -2.30 2.40
C VAL A 152 -15.81 -3.29 1.24
N ALA A 153 -14.89 -3.27 0.27
CA ALA A 153 -14.90 -4.22 -0.84
C ALA A 153 -14.67 -5.66 -0.36
N LEU A 154 -13.77 -5.90 0.60
CA LEU A 154 -13.58 -7.21 1.21
C LEU A 154 -14.81 -7.67 2.00
N LEU A 155 -15.46 -6.79 2.75
CA LEU A 155 -16.71 -7.10 3.47
C LEU A 155 -17.83 -7.50 2.49
N MET A 156 -17.95 -6.80 1.36
CA MET A 156 -18.89 -7.18 0.30
C MET A 156 -18.52 -8.53 -0.30
N ALA A 157 -17.23 -8.82 -0.53
CA ALA A 157 -16.79 -10.12 -1.03
C ALA A 157 -17.12 -11.26 -0.04
N ILE A 158 -16.95 -11.04 1.27
CA ILE A 158 -17.35 -11.99 2.32
C ILE A 158 -18.85 -12.27 2.28
N ALA A 159 -19.68 -11.25 2.04
CA ALA A 159 -21.12 -11.41 1.93
C ALA A 159 -21.51 -12.26 0.70
N TRP A 160 -20.87 -12.04 -0.45
CA TRP A 160 -21.13 -12.80 -1.68
C TRP A 160 -20.60 -14.25 -1.61
N MET A 161 -19.47 -14.49 -0.92
CA MET A 161 -18.92 -15.84 -0.72
C MET A 161 -19.86 -16.78 0.05
N ILE A 162 -20.85 -16.25 0.78
CA ILE A 162 -21.87 -17.07 1.46
C ILE A 162 -22.64 -17.96 0.46
N ASN A 163 -22.75 -17.54 -0.80
CA ASN A 163 -23.39 -18.33 -1.87
C ASN A 163 -22.70 -19.70 -2.09
N PHE A 164 -21.41 -19.84 -1.77
CA PHE A 164 -20.67 -21.09 -1.85
C PHE A 164 -20.74 -21.95 -0.57
N GLY A 165 -21.37 -21.45 0.49
CA GLY A 165 -21.55 -22.14 1.77
C GLY A 165 -20.33 -22.11 2.71
N SER A 166 -19.15 -21.71 2.25
CA SER A 166 -17.99 -21.47 3.10
C SER A 166 -17.10 -20.34 2.58
N TRP A 167 -16.24 -19.79 3.45
CA TRP A 167 -15.36 -18.65 3.13
C TRP A 167 -13.93 -19.04 2.75
N ASN A 168 -13.63 -20.35 2.73
CA ASN A 168 -12.32 -20.88 2.32
C ASN A 168 -12.21 -20.81 0.79
N PHE A 169 -11.54 -19.78 0.26
CA PHE A 169 -11.58 -19.51 -1.17
C PHE A 169 -10.81 -20.56 -1.99
N ILE A 170 -9.75 -21.17 -1.43
CA ILE A 170 -8.85 -22.07 -2.16
C ILE A 170 -9.59 -23.23 -2.84
N TYR A 171 -10.61 -23.78 -2.20
CA TYR A 171 -11.38 -24.89 -2.77
C TYR A 171 -12.29 -24.47 -3.94
N TYR A 172 -12.68 -23.20 -4.03
CA TYR A 172 -13.66 -22.73 -5.02
C TYR A 172 -13.03 -21.94 -6.18
N LEU A 173 -11.82 -21.40 -6.02
CA LEU A 173 -11.17 -20.54 -7.02
C LEU A 173 -11.18 -21.15 -8.42
N GLU A 174 -10.76 -22.42 -8.54
CA GLU A 174 -10.66 -23.10 -9.83
C GLU A 174 -12.01 -23.67 -10.28
N PHE A 175 -12.78 -24.27 -9.36
CA PHE A 175 -14.02 -24.95 -9.69
C PHE A 175 -15.13 -23.99 -10.13
N MET A 176 -15.18 -22.79 -9.53
CA MET A 176 -16.21 -21.77 -9.83
C MET A 176 -15.71 -20.66 -10.76
N ALA A 177 -14.53 -20.84 -11.39
CA ALA A 177 -13.98 -19.91 -12.36
C ALA A 177 -14.94 -19.75 -13.55
N GLY A 178 -15.53 -18.56 -13.69
CA GLY A 178 -16.50 -18.23 -14.75
C GLY A 178 -17.97 -18.17 -14.29
N SER A 179 -18.27 -18.48 -13.04
CA SER A 179 -19.58 -18.13 -12.46
C SER A 179 -19.69 -16.63 -12.22
N THR A 180 -20.88 -16.06 -12.39
CA THR A 180 -21.14 -14.61 -12.17
C THR A 180 -20.79 -14.18 -10.75
N GLU A 181 -21.04 -15.06 -9.79
CA GLU A 181 -20.72 -14.86 -8.37
C GLU A 181 -19.20 -14.71 -8.18
N MET A 182 -18.43 -15.64 -8.76
CA MET A 182 -16.97 -15.62 -8.64
C MET A 182 -16.34 -14.43 -9.38
N GLU A 183 -16.89 -14.04 -10.53
CA GLU A 183 -16.45 -12.85 -11.25
C GLU A 183 -16.65 -11.59 -10.40
N LEU A 184 -17.80 -11.45 -9.74
CA LEU A 184 -18.07 -10.31 -8.86
C LEU A 184 -17.15 -10.32 -7.63
N ILE A 185 -16.92 -11.48 -7.02
CA ILE A 185 -15.97 -11.63 -5.90
C ILE A 185 -14.56 -11.23 -6.33
N SER A 186 -14.10 -11.71 -7.50
CA SER A 186 -12.79 -11.38 -8.04
C SER A 186 -12.63 -9.88 -8.32
N PHE A 187 -13.68 -9.21 -8.81
CA PHE A 187 -13.69 -7.77 -9.03
C PHE A 187 -13.60 -6.98 -7.71
N LEU A 188 -14.36 -7.37 -6.68
CA LEU A 188 -14.30 -6.74 -5.36
C LEU A 188 -12.93 -6.94 -4.69
N VAL A 189 -12.37 -8.13 -4.82
CA VAL A 189 -11.01 -8.45 -4.37
C VAL A 189 -9.97 -7.59 -5.08
N VAL A 190 -10.10 -7.42 -6.39
CA VAL A 190 -9.24 -6.52 -7.17
C VAL A 190 -9.34 -5.09 -6.70
N LEU A 191 -10.56 -4.59 -6.43
CA LEU A 191 -10.76 -3.25 -5.88
C LEU A 191 -10.06 -3.09 -4.53
N ALA A 192 -10.18 -4.07 -3.64
CA ALA A 192 -9.47 -4.07 -2.36
C ALA A 192 -7.95 -4.05 -2.56
N ALA A 193 -7.41 -4.93 -3.40
CA ALA A 193 -5.98 -4.98 -3.69
C ALA A 193 -5.45 -3.67 -4.28
N MET A 194 -6.19 -3.00 -5.18
CA MET A 194 -5.80 -1.72 -5.77
C MET A 194 -5.66 -0.60 -4.73
N THR A 195 -6.48 -0.60 -3.67
CA THR A 195 -6.37 0.41 -2.60
C THR A 195 -5.06 0.28 -1.80
N LYS A 196 -4.72 -0.94 -1.33
CA LYS A 196 -3.48 -1.19 -0.57
C LYS A 196 -2.21 -1.12 -1.42
N SER A 197 -2.28 -1.48 -2.70
CA SER A 197 -1.14 -1.42 -3.64
C SER A 197 -0.97 -0.05 -4.33
N ALA A 198 -1.74 0.96 -3.89
CA ALA A 198 -1.66 2.34 -4.36
C ALA A 198 -1.77 2.48 -5.89
N GLN A 199 -2.64 1.68 -6.52
CA GLN A 199 -2.90 1.79 -7.96
C GLN A 199 -3.81 2.99 -8.24
N ILE A 200 -3.80 3.50 -9.47
CA ILE A 200 -4.70 4.57 -9.91
C ILE A 200 -6.14 4.07 -9.74
N PRO A 201 -7.03 4.81 -9.05
CA PRO A 201 -6.93 6.22 -8.63
C PRO A 201 -6.39 6.46 -7.20
N PHE A 202 -6.14 5.42 -6.41
CA PHE A 202 -5.73 5.50 -5.01
C PHE A 202 -4.21 5.67 -4.81
N SER A 203 -3.49 6.27 -5.75
CA SER A 203 -2.03 6.40 -5.67
C SER A 203 -1.54 7.49 -4.71
N SER A 204 -2.38 8.47 -4.37
CA SER A 204 -1.98 9.68 -3.65
C SER A 204 -1.52 9.46 -2.21
N TRP A 205 -1.97 8.39 -1.54
CA TRP A 205 -1.67 8.18 -0.13
C TRP A 205 -0.24 7.67 0.11
N LEU A 206 0.38 6.99 -0.85
CA LEU A 206 1.69 6.37 -0.66
C LEU A 206 2.81 7.42 -0.51
N PRO A 207 2.94 8.44 -1.39
CA PRO A 207 3.93 9.50 -1.18
C PRO A 207 3.65 10.36 0.05
N ALA A 208 2.38 10.57 0.40
CA ALA A 208 2.00 11.29 1.62
C ALA A 208 2.41 10.54 2.91
N ALA A 209 2.41 9.20 2.88
CA ALA A 209 2.77 8.37 4.02
C ALA A 209 4.27 8.46 4.41
N MET A 210 5.11 9.05 3.55
CA MET A 210 6.54 9.27 3.82
C MET A 210 6.81 10.34 4.88
N ALA A 211 5.77 10.93 5.48
CA ALA A 211 5.88 11.70 6.72
C ALA A 211 6.24 10.83 7.94
N ALA A 212 6.12 9.50 7.83
CA ALA A 212 6.53 8.54 8.84
C ALA A 212 8.08 8.49 9.00
N PRO A 213 8.60 8.07 10.16
CA PRO A 213 10.04 7.88 10.34
C PRO A 213 10.61 6.86 9.33
N THR A 214 11.86 7.04 8.89
CA THR A 214 12.43 6.23 7.80
C THR A 214 12.56 4.72 8.09
N PRO A 215 12.74 4.23 9.34
CA PRO A 215 12.64 2.79 9.60
C PRO A 215 11.24 2.23 9.31
N VAL A 216 10.18 3.03 9.50
CA VAL A 216 8.81 2.63 9.17
C VAL A 216 8.62 2.55 7.68
N SER A 217 9.09 3.55 6.91
CA SER A 217 8.97 3.48 5.46
C SER A 217 9.76 2.32 4.87
N ALA A 218 10.93 2.02 5.44
CA ALA A 218 11.73 0.85 5.10
C ALA A 218 11.01 -0.49 5.34
N LEU A 219 10.06 -0.58 6.27
CA LEU A 219 9.30 -1.81 6.56
C LEU A 219 7.93 -1.82 5.86
N VAL A 220 7.11 -0.80 6.14
CA VAL A 220 5.71 -0.69 5.73
C VAL A 220 5.59 -0.55 4.22
N HIS A 221 6.41 0.30 3.60
CA HIS A 221 6.25 0.64 2.18
C HIS A 221 7.07 -0.23 1.23
N SER A 222 8.11 -0.92 1.72
CA SER A 222 8.98 -1.76 0.88
C SER A 222 8.47 -3.20 0.71
N SER A 223 8.04 -3.83 1.80
CA SER A 223 7.99 -5.30 1.88
C SER A 223 6.66 -5.87 2.37
N THR A 224 5.79 -5.05 2.98
CA THR A 224 4.67 -5.56 3.78
C THR A 224 3.30 -4.97 3.44
N LEU A 225 3.02 -3.70 3.72
CA LEU A 225 1.65 -3.18 3.54
C LEU A 225 1.24 -3.12 2.08
N VAL A 226 2.13 -2.63 1.22
CA VAL A 226 1.81 -2.37 -0.19
C VAL A 226 1.85 -3.65 -1.02
N THR A 227 2.69 -4.61 -0.60
CA THR A 227 2.81 -5.95 -1.20
C THR A 227 1.68 -6.88 -0.78
N ALA A 228 1.00 -6.65 0.37
CA ALA A 228 -0.14 -7.46 0.81
C ALA A 228 -1.27 -7.51 -0.24
N GLY A 229 -1.54 -6.38 -0.92
CA GLY A 229 -2.52 -6.34 -2.01
C GLY A 229 -2.10 -7.20 -3.21
N VAL A 230 -0.82 -7.15 -3.58
CA VAL A 230 -0.26 -7.98 -4.67
C VAL A 230 -0.28 -9.46 -4.30
N TYR A 231 0.10 -9.81 -3.07
CA TYR A 231 0.04 -11.19 -2.57
C TYR A 231 -1.38 -11.77 -2.61
N LEU A 232 -2.37 -10.95 -2.23
CA LEU A 232 -3.78 -11.36 -2.32
C LEU A 232 -4.19 -11.62 -3.78
N LEU A 233 -3.79 -10.75 -4.72
CA LEU A 233 -4.03 -10.98 -6.16
C LEU A 233 -3.34 -12.23 -6.69
N ILE A 234 -2.12 -12.54 -6.24
CA ILE A 234 -1.39 -13.76 -6.61
C ILE A 234 -2.18 -15.00 -6.18
N ARG A 235 -2.78 -15.00 -4.99
CA ARG A 235 -3.61 -16.13 -4.51
C ARG A 235 -4.94 -16.25 -5.25
N PHE A 236 -5.54 -15.13 -5.64
CA PHE A 236 -6.81 -15.12 -6.39
C PHE A 236 -6.65 -15.24 -7.92
N SER A 237 -5.42 -15.26 -8.43
CA SER A 237 -5.15 -15.22 -9.88
C SER A 237 -5.88 -16.30 -10.71
N PRO A 238 -6.09 -17.55 -10.23
CA PRO A 238 -6.80 -18.56 -11.01
C PRO A 238 -8.27 -18.19 -11.33
N SER A 239 -8.87 -17.28 -10.55
CA SER A 239 -10.26 -16.88 -10.72
C SER A 239 -10.49 -15.72 -11.70
N PHE A 240 -9.43 -15.11 -12.21
CA PHE A 240 -9.55 -13.88 -13.00
C PHE A 240 -10.10 -14.15 -14.41
N SER A 241 -11.19 -13.48 -14.74
CA SER A 241 -11.75 -13.48 -16.09
C SER A 241 -10.91 -12.64 -17.05
N TYR A 242 -11.05 -12.89 -18.36
CA TYR A 242 -10.34 -12.14 -19.39
C TYR A 242 -10.58 -10.62 -19.29
N LEU A 243 -11.84 -10.20 -19.07
CA LEU A 243 -12.19 -8.79 -18.92
C LEU A 243 -11.44 -8.15 -17.75
N LEU A 244 -11.45 -8.81 -16.58
CA LEU A 244 -10.79 -8.31 -15.39
C LEU A 244 -9.27 -8.20 -15.58
N ASN A 245 -8.64 -9.19 -16.24
CA ASN A 245 -7.23 -9.13 -16.61
C ASN A 245 -6.92 -7.94 -17.53
N THR A 246 -7.75 -7.67 -18.54
CA THR A 246 -7.51 -6.50 -19.43
C THR A 246 -7.63 -5.16 -18.71
N ILE A 247 -8.56 -5.03 -17.75
CA ILE A 247 -8.72 -3.81 -16.94
C ILE A 247 -7.52 -3.64 -16.01
N LEU A 248 -7.12 -4.71 -15.31
CA LEU A 248 -5.95 -4.72 -14.43
C LEU A 248 -4.67 -4.35 -15.19
N LEU A 249 -4.46 -4.93 -16.37
CA LEU A 249 -3.31 -4.65 -17.25
C LEU A 249 -3.22 -3.16 -17.60
N LEU A 250 -4.34 -2.54 -17.95
CA LEU A 250 -4.37 -1.12 -18.31
C LEU A 250 -4.07 -0.22 -17.10
N ILE A 251 -4.72 -0.49 -15.95
CA ILE A 251 -4.54 0.31 -14.73
C ILE A 251 -3.08 0.20 -14.24
N SER A 252 -2.54 -1.01 -14.22
CA SER A 252 -1.16 -1.26 -13.80
C SER A 252 -0.13 -0.62 -14.75
N ALA A 253 -0.31 -0.71 -16.06
CA ALA A 253 0.57 -0.03 -17.02
C ALA A 253 0.55 1.50 -16.87
N LEU A 254 -0.64 2.09 -16.64
CA LEU A 254 -0.77 3.54 -16.40
C LEU A 254 -0.13 3.97 -15.09
N THR A 255 -0.24 3.16 -14.02
CA THR A 255 0.41 3.47 -12.74
C THR A 255 1.92 3.45 -12.86
N MET A 256 2.48 2.45 -13.55
CA MET A 256 3.91 2.33 -13.77
C MET A 256 4.46 3.56 -14.50
N PHE A 257 3.76 3.99 -15.55
CA PHE A 257 4.13 5.17 -16.32
C PHE A 257 4.00 6.47 -15.52
N MET A 258 2.88 6.65 -14.80
CA MET A 258 2.63 7.84 -13.98
C MET A 258 3.68 7.99 -12.86
N ALA A 259 4.00 6.92 -12.13
CA ALA A 259 5.03 6.95 -11.10
C ALA A 259 6.42 7.22 -11.68
N GLY A 260 6.77 6.57 -12.80
CA GLY A 260 8.06 6.78 -13.46
C GLY A 260 8.25 8.22 -13.92
N LEU A 261 7.21 8.86 -14.44
CA LEU A 261 7.26 10.29 -14.78
C LEU A 261 7.36 11.18 -13.54
N GLY A 262 6.52 10.95 -12.53
CA GLY A 262 6.53 11.75 -11.30
C GLY A 262 7.88 11.72 -10.58
N ALA A 263 8.50 10.54 -10.51
CA ALA A 263 9.80 10.37 -9.86
C ALA A 263 10.91 11.19 -10.52
N ASN A 264 10.83 11.47 -11.82
CA ASN A 264 11.82 12.29 -12.53
C ASN A 264 11.72 13.79 -12.23
N PHE A 265 10.60 14.27 -11.70
CA PHE A 265 10.40 15.68 -11.37
C PHE A 265 10.40 15.99 -9.87
N GLU A 266 10.28 14.96 -9.02
CA GLU A 266 10.43 15.07 -7.57
C GLU A 266 11.90 15.26 -7.16
N TYR A 267 12.13 16.00 -6.07
CA TYR A 267 13.48 16.27 -5.51
C TYR A 267 13.68 15.72 -4.10
N ASP A 268 12.61 15.35 -3.39
CA ASP A 268 12.74 14.74 -2.07
C ASP A 268 13.17 13.27 -2.21
N LEU A 269 14.25 12.89 -1.52
CA LEU A 269 14.83 11.54 -1.62
C LEU A 269 13.81 10.45 -1.25
N SER A 270 13.05 10.67 -0.18
CA SER A 270 12.03 9.73 0.31
C SER A 270 10.86 9.58 -0.68
N SER A 271 10.42 10.66 -1.32
CA SER A 271 9.32 10.65 -2.30
C SER A 271 9.73 9.98 -3.61
N ILE A 272 10.97 10.16 -4.07
CA ILE A 272 11.51 9.47 -5.24
C ILE A 272 11.54 7.96 -4.99
N ILE A 273 12.01 7.53 -3.82
CA ILE A 273 12.02 6.11 -3.47
C ILE A 273 10.57 5.59 -3.36
N ALA A 274 9.65 6.35 -2.79
CA ALA A 274 8.22 6.02 -2.75
C ALA A 274 7.63 5.80 -4.15
N LEU A 275 7.81 6.73 -5.08
CA LEU A 275 7.34 6.61 -6.47
C LEU A 275 8.02 5.45 -7.22
N SER A 276 9.27 5.17 -6.88
CA SER A 276 9.97 4.01 -7.41
C SER A 276 9.40 2.68 -6.89
N THR A 277 8.74 2.64 -5.71
CA THR A 277 7.99 1.45 -5.28
C THR A 277 6.67 1.33 -6.02
N LEU A 278 5.97 2.45 -6.23
CA LEU A 278 4.69 2.47 -6.95
C LEU A 278 4.84 1.97 -8.39
N SER A 279 5.93 2.32 -9.07
CA SER A 279 6.24 1.79 -10.40
C SER A 279 6.48 0.27 -10.40
N GLN A 280 7.25 -0.25 -9.45
CA GLN A 280 7.51 -1.70 -9.36
C GLN A 280 6.27 -2.51 -8.95
N LEU A 281 5.39 -1.95 -8.11
CA LEU A 281 4.09 -2.56 -7.80
C LEU A 281 3.17 -2.59 -9.02
N GLY A 282 3.19 -1.53 -9.84
CA GLY A 282 2.56 -1.54 -11.16
C GLY A 282 3.07 -2.69 -12.01
N LEU A 283 4.40 -2.94 -12.04
CA LEU A 283 4.99 -4.07 -12.77
C LEU A 283 4.52 -5.42 -12.22
N MET A 284 4.48 -5.59 -10.90
CA MET A 284 3.95 -6.81 -10.27
C MET A 284 2.48 -7.07 -10.65
N ILE A 285 1.61 -6.07 -10.56
CA ILE A 285 0.18 -6.26 -10.88
C ILE A 285 0.00 -6.51 -12.38
N MET A 286 0.82 -5.87 -13.22
CA MET A 286 0.84 -6.14 -14.65
C MET A 286 1.19 -7.61 -14.93
N THR A 287 2.18 -8.18 -14.26
CA THR A 287 2.52 -9.61 -14.44
C THR A 287 1.42 -10.56 -13.99
N VAL A 288 0.71 -10.24 -12.90
CA VAL A 288 -0.46 -11.02 -12.48
C VAL A 288 -1.56 -10.96 -13.54
N SER A 289 -1.80 -9.78 -14.13
CA SER A 289 -2.84 -9.61 -15.17
C SER A 289 -2.57 -10.38 -16.46
N VAL A 290 -1.30 -10.63 -16.79
CA VAL A 290 -0.89 -11.47 -17.93
C VAL A 290 -1.05 -12.98 -17.61
N GLY A 291 -1.23 -13.34 -16.33
CA GLY A 291 -1.37 -14.72 -15.87
C GLY A 291 -0.06 -15.34 -15.35
N LEU A 292 1.00 -14.55 -15.16
CA LEU A 292 2.32 -15.00 -14.70
C LEU A 292 2.49 -14.81 -13.19
N SER A 293 1.58 -15.38 -12.39
CA SER A 293 1.53 -15.16 -10.93
C SER A 293 2.78 -15.66 -10.18
N GLY A 294 3.40 -16.75 -10.62
CA GLY A 294 4.66 -17.25 -10.05
C GLY A 294 5.83 -16.28 -10.21
N LEU A 295 5.94 -15.61 -11.37
CA LEU A 295 6.97 -14.59 -11.62
C LEU A 295 6.68 -13.31 -10.84
N ALA A 296 5.41 -12.93 -10.72
CA ALA A 296 5.00 -11.82 -9.86
C ALA A 296 5.43 -12.04 -8.41
N PHE A 297 5.24 -13.26 -7.89
CA PHE A 297 5.67 -13.63 -6.54
C PHE A 297 7.20 -13.59 -6.40
N PHE A 298 7.93 -14.12 -7.38
CA PHE A 298 9.39 -14.06 -7.37
C PHE A 298 9.90 -12.61 -7.35
N HIS A 299 9.34 -11.73 -8.17
CA HIS A 299 9.72 -10.31 -8.17
C HIS A 299 9.30 -9.60 -6.88
N LEU A 300 8.17 -9.96 -6.27
CA LEU A 300 7.76 -9.44 -4.96
C LEU A 300 8.83 -9.74 -3.89
N LEU A 301 9.39 -10.95 -3.87
CA LEU A 301 10.45 -11.32 -2.94
C LEU A 301 11.76 -10.56 -3.20
N THR A 302 12.22 -10.48 -4.45
CA THR A 302 13.46 -9.75 -4.78
C THR A 302 13.31 -8.25 -4.51
N HIS A 303 12.16 -7.67 -4.85
CA HIS A 303 11.82 -6.27 -4.60
C HIS A 303 11.88 -5.91 -3.12
N ALA A 304 11.32 -6.75 -2.25
CA ALA A 304 11.34 -6.52 -0.81
C ALA A 304 12.78 -6.35 -0.29
N LEU A 305 13.74 -7.11 -0.82
CA LEU A 305 15.15 -7.06 -0.41
C LEU A 305 15.83 -5.75 -0.81
N PHE A 306 15.84 -5.42 -2.09
CA PHE A 306 16.59 -4.24 -2.56
C PHE A 306 15.89 -2.92 -2.21
N LYS A 307 14.56 -2.88 -2.09
CA LYS A 307 13.86 -1.67 -1.64
C LYS A 307 14.07 -1.38 -0.16
N ALA A 308 14.02 -2.40 0.69
CA ALA A 308 14.33 -2.21 2.10
C ALA A 308 15.75 -1.67 2.27
N LEU A 309 16.71 -2.15 1.47
CA LEU A 309 18.06 -1.60 1.45
C LEU A 309 18.10 -0.13 0.96
N LEU A 310 17.39 0.23 -0.11
CA LEU A 310 17.29 1.62 -0.57
C LEU A 310 16.75 2.57 0.51
N PHE A 311 15.66 2.19 1.19
CA PHE A 311 15.07 3.02 2.24
C PHE A 311 15.99 3.16 3.46
N MET A 312 16.69 2.10 3.88
CA MET A 312 17.65 2.19 5.00
C MET A 312 18.88 3.02 4.63
N CYS A 313 19.40 2.89 3.39
CA CYS A 313 20.52 3.73 2.95
C CYS A 313 20.10 5.20 2.87
N ALA A 314 18.91 5.48 2.32
CA ALA A 314 18.37 6.83 2.30
C ALA A 314 18.12 7.40 3.70
N GLY A 315 17.62 6.58 4.63
CA GLY A 315 17.49 6.96 6.04
C GLY A 315 18.84 7.31 6.66
N GLY A 316 19.89 6.53 6.37
CA GLY A 316 21.25 6.82 6.83
C GLY A 316 21.75 8.16 6.29
N VAL A 317 21.52 8.43 5.00
CA VAL A 317 21.85 9.72 4.37
C VAL A 317 21.06 10.87 5.01
N ILE A 318 19.75 10.73 5.21
CA ILE A 318 18.89 11.77 5.81
C ILE A 318 19.32 12.07 7.25
N HIS A 319 19.54 11.04 8.06
CA HIS A 319 19.97 11.19 9.44
C HIS A 319 21.35 11.85 9.52
N SER A 320 22.27 11.40 8.66
CA SER A 320 23.62 11.96 8.59
C SER A 320 23.64 13.40 8.13
N MET A 321 22.62 13.90 7.40
CA MET A 321 22.47 15.27 6.87
C MET A 321 21.55 16.17 7.73
N GLY A 322 21.22 15.77 8.96
CA GLY A 322 20.39 16.58 9.85
C GLY A 322 18.96 16.73 9.37
N ASP A 323 18.37 15.63 8.88
CA ASP A 323 16.99 15.52 8.39
C ASP A 323 16.67 16.28 7.09
N SER A 324 17.68 16.79 6.37
CA SER A 324 17.45 17.35 5.03
C SER A 324 17.21 16.24 4.01
N GLN A 325 16.03 16.24 3.37
CA GLN A 325 15.63 15.21 2.40
C GLN A 325 15.85 15.60 0.93
N ASP A 326 16.08 16.87 0.65
CA ASP A 326 16.19 17.39 -0.71
C ASP A 326 17.53 17.01 -1.33
N ILE A 327 17.47 16.30 -2.46
CA ILE A 327 18.62 15.78 -3.19
C ILE A 327 19.54 16.91 -3.69
N ARG A 328 19.03 18.14 -3.89
CA ARG A 328 19.83 19.26 -4.39
C ARG A 328 20.90 19.72 -3.40
N PHE A 329 20.68 19.51 -2.11
CA PHE A 329 21.68 19.80 -1.08
C PHE A 329 22.66 18.63 -0.86
N MET A 330 22.43 17.49 -1.50
CA MET A 330 23.33 16.34 -1.46
C MET A 330 24.44 16.47 -2.51
N GLY A 331 25.47 15.65 -2.36
CA GLY A 331 26.61 15.55 -3.26
C GLY A 331 27.84 14.98 -2.56
N GLY A 332 28.77 14.40 -3.32
CA GLY A 332 30.06 13.92 -2.81
C GLY A 332 30.00 12.82 -1.75
N LEU A 333 28.85 12.15 -1.57
CA LEU A 333 28.64 11.17 -0.48
C LEU A 333 29.56 9.95 -0.59
N SER A 334 30.07 9.65 -1.78
CA SER A 334 31.04 8.57 -2.02
C SER A 334 32.34 8.75 -1.22
N VAL A 335 32.73 10.01 -0.92
CA VAL A 335 33.94 10.33 -0.16
C VAL A 335 33.67 10.31 1.35
N TYR A 336 32.53 10.87 1.77
CA TYR A 336 32.23 11.05 3.19
C TYR A 336 31.62 9.81 3.86
N MET A 337 30.81 9.04 3.13
CA MET A 337 30.07 7.88 3.65
C MET A 337 30.18 6.70 2.67
N PRO A 338 31.37 6.07 2.56
CA PRO A 338 31.66 5.09 1.51
C PRO A 338 30.82 3.82 1.65
N PHE A 339 30.44 3.42 2.86
CA PHE A 339 29.64 2.22 3.06
C PHE A 339 28.19 2.44 2.63
N THR A 340 27.52 3.48 3.14
CA THR A 340 26.13 3.78 2.78
C THR A 340 25.98 4.11 1.30
N SER A 341 26.92 4.85 0.72
CA SER A 341 26.94 5.15 -0.71
C SER A 341 27.09 3.90 -1.60
N SER A 342 27.97 2.96 -1.23
CA SER A 342 28.12 1.71 -1.97
C SER A 342 26.85 0.85 -1.93
N CYS A 343 26.20 0.74 -0.77
CA CYS A 343 24.93 0.05 -0.61
C CYS A 343 23.80 0.71 -1.45
N LEU A 344 23.73 2.05 -1.43
CA LEU A 344 22.78 2.81 -2.24
C LEU A 344 23.02 2.63 -3.75
N MET A 345 24.27 2.50 -4.19
CA MET A 345 24.62 2.21 -5.59
C MET A 345 24.22 0.79 -6.01
N VAL A 346 24.54 -0.21 -5.20
CA VAL A 346 24.17 -1.61 -5.50
C VAL A 346 22.66 -1.77 -5.61
N SER A 347 21.91 -1.14 -4.72
CA SER A 347 20.45 -1.25 -4.74
C SER A 347 19.76 -0.41 -5.82
N SER A 348 20.29 0.75 -6.18
CA SER A 348 19.78 1.51 -7.33
C SER A 348 20.05 0.77 -8.64
N PHE A 349 21.21 0.10 -8.79
CA PHE A 349 21.45 -0.77 -9.93
C PHE A 349 20.64 -2.07 -9.94
N ALA A 350 20.35 -2.63 -8.76
CA ALA A 350 19.42 -3.73 -8.65
C ALA A 350 18.02 -3.32 -9.11
N LEU A 351 17.58 -2.08 -8.83
CA LEU A 351 16.32 -1.55 -9.34
C LEU A 351 16.33 -1.40 -10.87
N CYS A 352 17.44 -0.95 -11.45
CA CYS A 352 17.61 -0.79 -12.91
C CYS A 352 17.69 -2.10 -13.71
N GLY A 353 17.72 -3.27 -13.05
CA GLY A 353 17.88 -4.55 -13.74
C GLY A 353 19.29 -4.81 -14.27
N MET A 354 20.33 -4.20 -13.69
CA MET A 354 21.71 -4.44 -14.13
C MET A 354 22.10 -5.93 -14.01
N PRO A 355 22.88 -6.48 -14.96
CA PRO A 355 23.17 -7.91 -15.03
C PRO A 355 23.81 -8.41 -13.73
N PHE A 356 23.43 -9.64 -13.33
CA PHE A 356 23.85 -10.35 -12.11
C PHE A 356 23.31 -9.82 -10.77
N LEU A 357 22.60 -8.69 -10.73
CA LEU A 357 21.89 -8.25 -9.52
C LEU A 357 20.48 -8.85 -9.46
N ALA A 358 19.84 -8.81 -8.28
CA ALA A 358 18.52 -9.42 -8.08
C ALA A 358 17.40 -8.88 -9.00
N GLY A 359 17.51 -7.63 -9.45
CA GLY A 359 16.61 -7.06 -10.46
C GLY A 359 16.64 -7.83 -11.75
N PHE A 360 17.83 -8.05 -12.33
CA PHE A 360 18.00 -8.74 -13.61
C PHE A 360 17.30 -10.10 -13.65
N TYR A 361 17.46 -10.92 -12.60
CA TYR A 361 16.81 -12.22 -12.55
C TYR A 361 15.28 -12.14 -12.60
N SER A 362 14.69 -11.07 -12.05
CA SER A 362 13.23 -10.95 -11.91
C SER A 362 12.60 -10.00 -12.94
N SER A 363 13.00 -8.73 -12.99
CA SER A 363 12.41 -7.73 -13.86
C SER A 363 12.66 -8.02 -15.34
N ASP A 364 13.89 -8.34 -15.74
CA ASP A 364 14.19 -8.59 -17.16
C ASP A 364 13.51 -9.87 -17.63
N PHE A 365 13.51 -10.92 -16.79
CA PHE A 365 12.79 -12.15 -17.07
C PHE A 365 11.27 -11.91 -17.22
N ILE A 366 10.69 -11.04 -16.40
CA ILE A 366 9.29 -10.59 -16.54
C ILE A 366 9.07 -9.91 -17.90
N LEU A 367 9.93 -8.97 -18.29
CA LEU A 367 9.78 -8.22 -19.55
C LEU A 367 9.86 -9.14 -20.77
N GLU A 368 10.78 -10.11 -20.75
CA GLU A 368 10.90 -11.11 -21.81
C GLU A 368 9.68 -12.03 -21.87
N MET A 369 9.17 -12.52 -20.74
CA MET A 369 7.97 -13.37 -20.71
C MET A 369 6.71 -12.61 -21.14
N ILE A 370 6.60 -11.32 -20.80
CA ILE A 370 5.51 -10.47 -21.29
C ILE A 370 5.61 -10.29 -22.81
N SER A 371 6.81 -10.15 -23.36
CA SER A 371 7.00 -10.02 -24.81
C SER A 371 6.65 -11.28 -25.61
N LEU A 372 6.67 -12.45 -24.97
CA LEU A 372 6.14 -13.70 -25.54
C LEU A 372 4.61 -13.78 -25.48
N SER A 373 4.00 -13.13 -24.49
CA SER A 373 2.56 -13.22 -24.23
C SER A 373 1.73 -12.29 -25.12
N TYR A 374 0.43 -12.57 -25.23
CA TYR A 374 -0.50 -11.73 -25.99
C TYR A 374 -0.91 -10.51 -25.19
N VAL A 375 -0.21 -9.39 -25.41
CA VAL A 375 -0.49 -8.10 -24.77
C VAL A 375 -0.89 -7.05 -25.80
N ASN A 376 -1.81 -6.16 -25.42
CA ASN A 376 -2.19 -5.01 -26.24
C ASN A 376 -0.97 -4.13 -26.54
N VAL A 377 -0.85 -3.67 -27.79
CA VAL A 377 0.27 -2.80 -28.23
C VAL A 377 0.44 -1.57 -27.33
N PHE A 378 -0.66 -0.97 -26.88
CA PHE A 378 -0.61 0.17 -25.96
C PHE A 378 0.00 -0.19 -24.60
N GLY A 379 -0.42 -1.32 -24.00
CA GLY A 379 0.16 -1.80 -22.73
C GLY A 379 1.63 -2.18 -22.88
N PHE A 380 1.99 -2.79 -24.00
CA PHE A 380 3.36 -3.11 -24.35
C PHE A 380 4.25 -1.86 -24.42
N LEU A 381 3.81 -0.81 -25.13
CA LEU A 381 4.55 0.46 -25.22
C LEU A 381 4.73 1.14 -23.87
N LEU A 382 3.67 1.19 -23.05
CA LEU A 382 3.75 1.79 -21.72
C LEU A 382 4.77 1.07 -20.83
N LEU A 383 4.83 -0.26 -20.87
CA LEU A 383 5.77 -1.06 -20.08
C LEU A 383 7.22 -0.74 -20.44
N PHE A 384 7.60 -0.77 -21.71
CA PHE A 384 9.00 -0.49 -22.10
C PHE A 384 9.43 0.97 -21.88
N VAL A 385 8.53 1.93 -22.12
CA VAL A 385 8.82 3.34 -21.83
C VAL A 385 8.98 3.55 -20.33
N SER A 386 8.10 2.96 -19.53
CA SER A 386 8.17 3.11 -18.07
C SER A 386 9.39 2.42 -17.46
N THR A 387 9.85 1.26 -17.97
CA THR A 387 11.13 0.68 -17.57
C THR A 387 12.29 1.63 -17.89
N GLY A 388 12.30 2.27 -19.06
CA GLY A 388 13.28 3.32 -19.38
C GLY A 388 13.23 4.51 -18.40
N LEU A 389 12.03 4.93 -17.97
CA LEU A 389 11.87 5.97 -16.95
C LEU A 389 12.39 5.54 -15.58
N THR A 390 12.28 4.25 -15.22
CA THR A 390 12.86 3.74 -13.96
C THR A 390 14.37 3.88 -13.90
N VAL A 391 15.02 3.62 -15.03
CA VAL A 391 16.45 3.78 -15.16
C VAL A 391 16.82 5.27 -15.16
N CYS A 392 16.03 6.12 -15.83
CA CYS A 392 16.24 7.57 -15.86
C CYS A 392 16.29 8.20 -14.46
N TYR A 393 15.28 7.97 -13.60
CA TYR A 393 15.30 8.57 -12.26
C TYR A 393 16.39 7.98 -11.36
N SER A 394 16.78 6.72 -11.59
CA SER A 394 17.81 6.05 -10.79
C SER A 394 19.21 6.59 -11.12
N PHE A 395 19.52 6.81 -12.40
CA PHE A 395 20.76 7.46 -12.80
C PHE A 395 20.79 8.95 -12.42
N ARG A 396 19.64 9.62 -12.41
CA ARG A 396 19.51 10.98 -11.86
C ARG A 396 19.85 11.01 -10.36
N LEU A 397 19.30 10.09 -9.57
CA LEU A 397 19.60 9.97 -8.15
C LEU A 397 21.08 9.65 -7.92
N PHE A 398 21.64 8.73 -8.72
CA PHE A 398 23.07 8.41 -8.71
C PHE A 398 23.93 9.66 -8.91
N TYR A 399 23.63 10.48 -9.91
CA TYR A 399 24.40 11.69 -10.19
C TYR A 399 24.41 12.68 -9.02
N PHE A 400 23.23 13.05 -8.51
CA PHE A 400 23.14 14.06 -7.46
C PHE A 400 23.73 13.59 -6.13
N VAL A 401 23.52 12.33 -5.76
CA VAL A 401 23.98 11.80 -4.47
C VAL A 401 25.49 11.54 -4.48
N LEU A 402 26.03 11.01 -5.58
CA LEU A 402 27.39 10.42 -5.60
C LEU A 402 28.43 11.19 -6.43
N CYS A 403 28.05 11.74 -7.58
CA CYS A 403 29.00 12.32 -8.54
C CYS A 403 29.22 13.83 -8.37
N GLY A 404 28.22 14.56 -7.88
CA GLY A 404 28.31 16.00 -7.67
C GLY A 404 29.25 16.40 -6.53
N ASP A 405 29.63 17.68 -6.49
CA ASP A 405 30.31 18.27 -5.34
C ASP A 405 29.38 18.36 -4.12
N PHE A 406 29.94 18.39 -2.92
CA PHE A 406 29.18 18.50 -1.68
C PHE A 406 28.52 19.89 -1.56
N ASN A 407 27.18 19.92 -1.65
CA ASN A 407 26.38 21.15 -1.70
C ASN A 407 25.74 21.55 -0.36
N PHE A 408 26.02 20.81 0.72
CA PHE A 408 25.45 21.12 2.04
C PHE A 408 26.22 22.26 2.74
N VAL A 409 25.79 22.59 3.96
CA VAL A 409 26.42 23.64 4.78
C VAL A 409 27.90 23.33 5.02
N SER A 410 28.76 24.33 4.87
CA SER A 410 30.22 24.21 4.89
C SER A 410 30.85 23.74 6.21
N LEU A 411 30.12 23.80 7.32
CA LEU A 411 30.58 23.41 8.66
C LEU A 411 29.85 22.17 9.18
N TYR A 412 29.74 21.14 8.34
CA TYR A 412 29.01 19.94 8.69
C TYR A 412 29.90 18.69 8.70
N SER A 413 29.76 17.88 9.76
CA SER A 413 30.52 16.64 9.93
C SER A 413 29.66 15.44 9.59
N MET A 414 29.89 14.87 8.40
CA MET A 414 29.29 13.62 7.95
C MET A 414 30.12 12.44 8.47
N VAL A 415 29.51 11.52 9.23
CA VAL A 415 30.20 10.29 9.63
C VAL A 415 29.26 9.08 9.70
N ASP A 416 29.65 7.99 9.02
CA ASP A 416 29.07 6.65 9.17
C ASP A 416 29.55 5.99 10.49
N THR A 417 29.15 6.50 11.66
CA THR A 417 29.62 5.96 12.95
C THR A 417 28.71 4.92 13.59
N ASN A 418 27.45 4.83 13.15
CA ASN A 418 26.46 3.99 13.81
C ASN A 418 26.60 2.52 13.38
N TYR A 419 27.16 1.70 14.27
CA TYR A 419 27.47 0.30 14.00
C TYR A 419 26.22 -0.55 13.72
N ASN A 420 25.13 -0.38 14.47
CA ASN A 420 23.92 -1.19 14.23
C ASN A 420 23.28 -0.78 12.91
N MET A 421 23.22 0.53 12.62
CA MET A 421 22.73 1.03 11.34
C MET A 421 23.47 0.37 10.16
N VAL A 422 24.81 0.39 10.19
CA VAL A 422 25.66 -0.20 9.15
C VAL A 422 25.49 -1.72 9.07
N MET A 423 25.42 -2.42 10.20
CA MET A 423 25.21 -3.88 10.22
C MET A 423 23.86 -4.29 9.61
N GLY A 424 22.80 -3.53 9.88
CA GLY A 424 21.48 -3.73 9.26
C GLY A 424 21.53 -3.59 7.73
N MET A 425 22.23 -2.57 7.24
CA MET A 425 22.43 -2.34 5.80
C MET A 425 23.27 -3.44 5.14
N ILE A 426 24.38 -3.87 5.75
CA ILE A 426 25.23 -4.94 5.21
C ILE A 426 24.47 -6.27 5.14
N GLY A 427 23.65 -6.58 6.16
CA GLY A 427 22.82 -7.79 6.16
C GLY A 427 21.90 -7.87 4.95
N LEU A 428 21.21 -6.76 4.62
CA LEU A 428 20.37 -6.69 3.41
C LEU A 428 21.19 -6.62 2.12
N LEU A 429 22.41 -6.06 2.13
CA LEU A 429 23.26 -5.98 0.94
C LEU A 429 23.60 -7.38 0.44
N ILE A 430 24.09 -8.24 1.33
CA ILE A 430 24.45 -9.63 1.01
C ILE A 430 23.23 -10.36 0.44
N LEU A 431 22.06 -10.18 1.06
CA LEU A 431 20.83 -10.82 0.63
C LEU A 431 20.32 -10.26 -0.71
N SER A 432 20.51 -8.97 -0.99
CA SER A 432 20.10 -8.35 -2.26
C SER A 432 20.96 -8.78 -3.45
N VAL A 433 22.25 -9.08 -3.23
CA VAL A 433 23.16 -9.54 -4.30
C VAL A 433 22.98 -11.04 -4.55
N MET A 434 23.01 -11.86 -3.50
CA MET A 434 22.92 -13.32 -3.64
C MET A 434 21.49 -13.86 -3.77
N GLY A 435 20.52 -13.17 -3.14
CA GLY A 435 19.16 -13.67 -2.98
C GLY A 435 18.41 -13.83 -4.30
N GLY A 436 18.59 -12.92 -5.27
CA GLY A 436 17.91 -13.02 -6.56
C GLY A 436 18.29 -14.26 -7.36
N GLY A 437 19.59 -14.55 -7.46
CA GLY A 437 20.09 -15.75 -8.12
C GLY A 437 19.68 -17.04 -7.39
N ALA A 438 19.80 -17.05 -6.06
CA ALA A 438 19.41 -18.20 -5.24
C ALA A 438 17.90 -18.50 -5.34
N LEU A 439 17.06 -17.45 -5.31
CA LEU A 439 15.61 -17.59 -5.45
C LEU A 439 15.18 -18.03 -6.85
N MET A 440 15.85 -17.56 -7.91
CA MET A 440 15.55 -18.01 -9.28
C MET A 440 15.76 -19.52 -9.42
N TRP A 441 16.87 -20.04 -8.88
CA TRP A 441 17.15 -21.47 -8.91
C TRP A 441 16.19 -22.31 -8.06
N LEU A 442 15.60 -21.72 -7.02
CA LEU A 442 14.61 -22.38 -6.17
C LEU A 442 13.21 -22.38 -6.80
N ILE A 443 12.71 -21.22 -7.24
CA ILE A 443 11.31 -21.03 -7.65
C ILE A 443 11.07 -21.49 -9.10
N CYS A 444 12.07 -21.38 -9.98
CA CYS A 444 11.97 -21.78 -11.37
C CYS A 444 12.84 -23.02 -11.65
N PRO A 445 12.43 -24.22 -11.20
CA PRO A 445 13.21 -25.45 -11.40
C PRO A 445 13.30 -25.86 -12.87
N THR A 446 12.29 -25.51 -13.67
CA THR A 446 12.27 -25.74 -15.12
C THR A 446 12.65 -24.46 -15.87
N PRO A 447 13.74 -24.44 -16.65
CA PRO A 447 14.05 -23.29 -17.48
C PRO A 447 12.98 -23.13 -18.57
N SER A 448 12.23 -22.03 -18.54
CA SER A 448 11.32 -21.67 -19.64
C SER A 448 12.15 -21.25 -20.85
N VAL A 449 11.98 -21.93 -21.99
CA VAL A 449 12.66 -21.56 -23.23
C VAL A 449 12.00 -20.29 -23.79
N ILE A 450 12.73 -19.18 -23.77
CA ILE A 450 12.27 -17.90 -24.32
C ILE A 450 12.67 -17.83 -25.80
N CYS A 451 11.70 -18.00 -26.70
CA CYS A 451 11.92 -17.91 -28.15
C CYS A 451 11.50 -16.53 -28.68
N LEU A 452 12.39 -15.54 -28.57
CA LEU A 452 12.15 -14.19 -29.08
C LEU A 452 12.99 -13.88 -30.32
N PRO A 453 12.47 -13.10 -31.28
CA PRO A 453 13.28 -12.56 -32.36
C PRO A 453 14.26 -11.50 -31.81
N TYR A 454 15.40 -11.33 -32.48
CA TYR A 454 16.50 -10.48 -32.02
C TYR A 454 16.08 -9.04 -31.65
N TYR A 455 15.09 -8.47 -32.34
CA TYR A 455 14.63 -7.11 -32.04
C TYR A 455 13.90 -6.99 -30.71
N LEU A 456 13.19 -8.04 -30.25
CA LEU A 456 12.52 -8.04 -28.94
C LEU A 456 13.49 -8.36 -27.81
N SER A 457 14.44 -9.29 -28.03
CA SER A 457 15.41 -9.65 -27.00
C SER A 457 16.33 -8.48 -26.63
N PHE A 458 16.74 -7.65 -27.60
CA PHE A 458 17.55 -6.46 -27.33
C PHE A 458 16.76 -5.23 -26.92
N LEU A 459 15.42 -5.31 -26.89
CA LEU A 459 14.56 -4.16 -26.60
C LEU A 459 14.73 -3.65 -25.16
N THR A 460 14.81 -4.56 -24.20
CA THR A 460 15.02 -4.26 -22.77
C THR A 460 16.32 -3.48 -22.57
N LEU A 461 17.43 -4.01 -23.06
CA LEU A 461 18.75 -3.38 -23.03
C LEU A 461 18.75 -2.00 -23.72
N PHE A 462 18.07 -1.87 -24.85
CA PHE A 462 17.93 -0.58 -25.54
C PHE A 462 17.27 0.48 -24.64
N PHE A 463 16.12 0.18 -24.03
CA PHE A 463 15.44 1.14 -23.15
C PHE A 463 16.20 1.43 -21.86
N ILE A 464 16.90 0.44 -21.29
CA ILE A 464 17.77 0.66 -20.11
C ILE A 464 18.90 1.64 -20.47
N SER A 465 19.61 1.40 -21.59
CA SER A 465 20.70 2.28 -22.01
C SER A 465 20.23 3.70 -22.35
N LEU A 466 19.13 3.84 -23.08
CA LEU A 466 18.54 5.13 -23.42
C LEU A 466 18.05 5.89 -22.18
N GLY A 467 17.40 5.20 -21.23
CA GLY A 467 16.98 5.77 -19.96
C GLY A 467 18.16 6.28 -19.13
N GLY A 468 19.24 5.51 -19.05
CA GLY A 468 20.45 5.89 -18.30
C GLY A 468 21.15 7.12 -18.89
N LEU A 469 21.28 7.18 -20.22
CA LEU A 469 21.83 8.34 -20.93
C LEU A 469 21.01 9.61 -20.65
N ILE A 470 19.69 9.53 -20.84
CA ILE A 470 18.78 10.66 -20.59
C ILE A 470 18.86 11.09 -19.12
N GLY A 471 18.83 10.15 -18.17
CA GLY A 471 18.87 10.45 -16.74
C GLY A 471 20.16 11.18 -16.31
N TYR A 472 21.30 10.77 -16.86
CA TYR A 472 22.59 11.40 -16.57
C TYR A 472 22.70 12.80 -17.19
N GLU A 473 22.34 12.97 -18.46
CA GLU A 473 22.37 14.27 -19.13
C GLU A 473 21.40 15.28 -18.49
N MET A 474 20.20 14.82 -18.09
CA MET A 474 19.20 15.65 -17.43
C MET A 474 19.63 16.16 -16.05
N ALA A 475 20.61 15.53 -15.41
CA ALA A 475 21.12 15.94 -14.11
C ALA A 475 22.33 16.90 -14.21
N GLY A 476 23.03 16.89 -15.35
CA GLY A 476 24.23 17.68 -15.62
C GLY A 476 23.97 19.16 -15.88
N PHE A 477 23.41 19.88 -14.89
CA PHE A 477 23.19 21.32 -15.00
C PHE A 477 24.49 22.11 -14.80
N SER A 478 24.77 23.04 -15.71
CA SER A 478 25.85 24.01 -15.58
C SER A 478 25.30 25.42 -15.30
N LEU A 479 26.16 26.28 -14.72
CA LEU A 479 25.81 27.69 -14.50
C LEU A 479 25.64 28.39 -15.86
N GLY A 480 24.41 28.77 -16.18
CA GLY A 480 24.07 29.50 -17.41
C GLY A 480 23.10 28.76 -18.33
N ASP A 481 22.73 27.52 -18.02
CA ASP A 481 21.77 26.76 -18.82
C ASP A 481 20.33 27.28 -18.68
N TYR A 482 19.62 27.37 -19.81
CA TYR A 482 18.18 27.68 -19.80
C TYR A 482 17.41 26.47 -19.28
N LEU A 483 16.69 26.67 -18.17
CA LEU A 483 15.87 25.62 -17.56
C LEU A 483 14.69 25.24 -18.48
N LEU A 484 14.79 24.09 -19.14
CA LEU A 484 13.71 23.47 -19.93
C LEU A 484 12.40 23.33 -19.14
N SER A 485 12.49 23.08 -17.83
CA SER A 485 11.32 22.96 -16.95
C SER A 485 10.52 24.26 -16.86
N VAL A 486 11.17 25.43 -16.92
CA VAL A 486 10.51 26.74 -16.89
C VAL A 486 9.78 27.01 -18.22
N HIS A 487 10.40 26.66 -19.36
CA HIS A 487 9.75 26.78 -20.67
C HIS A 487 8.50 25.89 -20.78
N TYR A 488 8.55 24.68 -20.23
CA TYR A 488 7.44 23.72 -20.23
C TYR A 488 6.77 23.59 -18.85
N TYR A 489 6.54 24.70 -18.16
CA TYR A 489 6.01 24.71 -16.78
C TYR A 489 4.72 23.89 -16.62
N LYS A 490 3.76 24.01 -17.54
CA LYS A 490 2.49 23.25 -17.49
C LYS A 490 2.70 21.73 -17.53
N VAL A 491 3.63 21.26 -18.36
CA VAL A 491 3.92 19.82 -18.48
C VAL A 491 4.66 19.35 -17.22
N SER A 492 5.68 20.09 -16.78
CA SER A 492 6.46 19.75 -15.59
C SER A 492 5.62 19.71 -14.31
N SER A 493 4.66 20.63 -14.17
CA SER A 493 3.73 20.67 -13.02
C SER A 493 2.72 19.52 -13.06
N PHE A 494 2.23 19.16 -14.24
CA PHE A 494 1.33 18.00 -14.40
C PHE A 494 2.04 16.67 -14.11
N SER A 495 3.25 16.49 -14.63
CA SER A 495 4.03 15.26 -14.40
C SER A 495 4.53 15.15 -12.96
N GLY A 496 5.01 16.25 -12.37
CA GLY A 496 5.47 16.27 -10.98
C GLY A 496 4.36 16.03 -9.95
N SER A 497 3.16 16.56 -10.17
CA SER A 497 2.04 16.43 -9.23
C SER A 497 1.26 15.10 -9.31
N MET A 498 1.85 14.04 -9.88
CA MET A 498 1.18 12.76 -10.15
C MET A 498 -0.17 12.95 -10.87
N TRP A 499 -0.18 13.72 -11.97
CA TRP A 499 -1.40 14.05 -12.73
C TRP A 499 -2.48 14.71 -11.88
N PHE A 500 -2.09 15.49 -10.87
CA PHE A 500 -2.98 16.10 -9.88
C PHE A 500 -3.86 15.12 -9.09
N MET A 501 -3.51 13.83 -9.02
CA MET A 501 -4.24 12.82 -8.25
C MET A 501 -4.41 13.18 -6.76
N PRO A 502 -3.40 13.73 -6.05
CA PRO A 502 -3.59 14.19 -4.68
C PRO A 502 -4.72 15.22 -4.55
N PHE A 503 -4.84 16.16 -5.49
CA PHE A 503 -5.90 17.16 -5.49
C PHE A 503 -7.29 16.55 -5.71
N PHE A 504 -7.41 15.63 -6.68
CA PHE A 504 -8.69 14.94 -6.95
C PHE A 504 -9.15 14.10 -5.76
N SER A 505 -8.24 13.33 -5.15
CA SER A 505 -8.56 12.46 -4.02
C SER A 505 -8.95 13.22 -2.75
N THR A 506 -8.37 14.40 -2.52
CA THR A 506 -8.62 15.20 -1.30
C THR A 506 -9.77 16.17 -1.47
N TYR A 507 -9.58 17.23 -2.25
CA TYR A 507 -10.55 18.31 -2.41
C TYR A 507 -11.78 17.89 -3.24
N GLY A 508 -11.58 17.05 -4.26
CA GLY A 508 -12.67 16.61 -5.13
C GLY A 508 -13.72 15.76 -4.41
N VAL A 509 -13.27 14.79 -3.61
CA VAL A 509 -14.16 13.82 -2.93
C VAL A 509 -14.71 14.36 -1.61
N SER A 510 -13.90 15.08 -0.82
CA SER A 510 -14.34 15.53 0.52
C SER A 510 -15.41 16.62 0.45
N PHE A 511 -15.33 17.54 -0.51
CA PHE A 511 -16.24 18.68 -0.59
C PHE A 511 -17.70 18.27 -0.80
N SER A 512 -17.95 17.31 -1.70
CA SER A 512 -19.31 16.85 -2.01
C SER A 512 -19.97 16.13 -0.83
N SER A 513 -19.24 15.23 -0.16
CA SER A 513 -19.74 14.50 1.01
C SER A 513 -20.00 15.40 2.21
N LEU A 514 -19.12 16.37 2.49
CA LEU A 514 -19.31 17.34 3.57
C LEU A 514 -20.50 18.28 3.29
N TRP A 515 -20.67 18.72 2.05
CA TRP A 515 -21.81 19.57 1.68
C TRP A 515 -23.15 18.82 1.81
N LEU A 516 -23.21 17.56 1.40
CA LEU A 516 -24.38 16.71 1.58
C LEU A 516 -24.67 16.47 3.07
N GLY A 517 -23.65 16.18 3.89
CA GLY A 517 -23.81 15.99 5.34
C GLY A 517 -24.30 17.24 6.07
N TYR A 518 -23.80 18.42 5.68
CA TYR A 518 -24.31 19.68 6.21
C TYR A 518 -25.76 19.96 5.77
N GLY A 519 -26.07 19.65 4.50
CA GLY A 519 -27.43 19.74 3.97
C GLY A 519 -28.41 18.82 4.71
N SER A 520 -28.01 17.57 4.98
CA SER A 520 -28.85 16.62 5.71
C SER A 520 -29.08 17.06 7.16
N MET A 521 -28.03 17.50 7.87
CA MET A 521 -28.18 18.02 9.22
C MET A 521 -29.12 19.23 9.27
N ARG A 522 -28.97 20.18 8.35
CA ARG A 522 -29.75 21.41 8.34
C ARG A 522 -31.22 21.19 7.99
N VAL A 523 -31.48 20.41 6.94
CA VAL A 523 -32.84 20.23 6.40
C VAL A 523 -33.59 19.13 7.12
N PHE A 524 -32.96 17.97 7.35
CA PHE A 524 -33.64 16.84 7.99
C PHE A 524 -33.61 16.98 9.51
N ASP A 525 -32.43 16.95 10.13
CA ASP A 525 -32.33 16.84 11.60
C ASP A 525 -32.87 18.10 12.30
N SER A 526 -32.32 19.28 11.97
CA SER A 526 -32.78 20.55 12.57
C SER A 526 -34.03 21.14 11.92
N GLY A 527 -34.55 20.53 10.85
CA GLY A 527 -35.67 21.05 10.08
C GLY A 527 -36.91 20.17 10.21
N TRP A 528 -37.05 19.20 9.31
CA TRP A 528 -38.24 18.35 9.23
C TRP A 528 -38.47 17.49 10.47
N MET A 529 -37.41 16.93 11.08
CA MET A 529 -37.55 16.10 12.28
C MET A 529 -38.00 16.94 13.48
N GLU A 530 -37.53 18.17 13.63
CA GLU A 530 -38.02 19.08 14.67
C GLU A 530 -39.45 19.57 14.39
N TYR A 531 -39.77 19.86 13.13
CA TYR A 531 -41.11 20.29 12.72
C TYR A 531 -42.17 19.20 12.92
N PHE A 532 -41.90 17.95 12.53
CA PHE A 532 -42.84 16.84 12.76
C PHE A 532 -42.76 16.26 14.18
N GLY A 533 -41.62 16.41 14.85
CA GLY A 533 -41.41 15.94 16.20
C GLY A 533 -41.84 16.97 17.25
N GLY A 534 -40.89 17.39 18.09
CA GLY A 534 -41.16 18.15 19.30
C GLY A 534 -41.78 19.53 19.08
N GLN A 535 -41.28 20.32 18.11
CA GLN A 535 -41.78 21.68 17.91
C GLN A 535 -43.19 21.67 17.32
N GLY A 536 -43.46 20.82 16.31
CA GLY A 536 -44.80 20.70 15.75
C GLY A 536 -45.83 20.23 16.77
N LEU A 537 -45.49 19.21 17.56
CA LEU A 537 -46.37 18.74 18.64
C LEU A 537 -46.63 19.84 19.67
N TYR A 538 -45.60 20.62 20.05
CA TYR A 538 -45.78 21.77 20.92
C TYR A 538 -46.76 22.79 20.33
N TRP A 539 -46.60 23.15 19.06
CA TRP A 539 -47.50 24.09 18.37
C TRP A 539 -48.95 23.57 18.30
N VAL A 540 -49.14 22.27 18.02
CA VAL A 540 -50.46 21.65 17.98
C VAL A 540 -51.10 21.63 19.37
N LEU A 541 -50.39 21.17 20.40
CA LEU A 541 -50.88 21.14 21.77
C LEU A 541 -51.20 22.54 22.29
N PHE A 542 -50.36 23.53 21.96
CA PHE A 542 -50.60 24.93 22.30
C PHE A 542 -51.88 25.46 21.64
N ASN A 543 -52.12 25.16 20.37
CA ASN A 543 -53.34 25.58 19.66
C ASN A 543 -54.59 24.86 20.20
N LEU A 544 -54.51 23.56 20.50
CA LEU A 544 -55.61 22.82 21.15
C LEU A 544 -55.89 23.37 22.56
N GLY A 545 -54.84 23.70 23.32
CA GLY A 545 -54.95 24.34 24.62
C GLY A 545 -55.69 25.69 24.55
N LYS A 546 -55.37 26.52 23.56
CA LYS A 546 -56.10 27.79 23.31
C LYS A 546 -57.57 27.57 23.02
N ILE A 547 -57.92 26.58 22.19
CA ILE A 547 -59.31 26.25 21.87
C ILE A 547 -60.06 25.80 23.13
N ASN A 548 -59.45 24.93 23.94
CA ASN A 548 -60.04 24.48 25.20
C ASN A 548 -60.28 25.64 26.16
N GLN A 549 -59.30 26.55 26.28
CA GLN A 549 -59.44 27.74 27.11
C GLN A 549 -60.58 28.65 26.65
N TRP A 550 -60.79 28.79 25.33
CA TRP A 550 -61.91 29.57 24.78
C TRP A 550 -63.28 28.95 25.16
N VAL A 551 -63.41 27.62 25.11
CA VAL A 551 -64.64 26.93 25.56
C VAL A 551 -64.86 27.14 27.06
N GLN A 552 -63.81 27.04 27.88
CA GLN A 552 -63.87 27.25 29.33
C GLN A 552 -64.30 28.66 29.72
N HIS A 553 -63.91 29.68 28.96
CA HIS A 553 -64.31 31.07 29.20
C HIS A 553 -65.75 31.40 28.78
N SER A 554 -66.52 30.43 28.27
CA SER A 554 -67.93 30.66 27.92
C SER A 554 -68.83 30.81 29.16
N SER A 555 -69.93 31.57 29.02
CA SER A 555 -70.87 31.79 30.12
C SER A 555 -71.56 30.50 30.58
N LEU A 556 -71.89 30.40 31.88
CA LEU A 556 -72.50 29.21 32.51
C LEU A 556 -73.78 28.72 31.79
N LYS A 557 -74.55 29.61 31.16
CA LYS A 557 -75.75 29.27 30.37
C LYS A 557 -75.43 28.35 29.19
N LEU A 558 -74.30 28.56 28.50
CA LEU A 558 -73.89 27.72 27.37
C LEU A 558 -73.47 26.32 27.84
N PHE A 559 -72.78 26.22 28.98
CA PHE A 559 -72.42 24.93 29.57
C PHE A 559 -73.64 24.06 29.91
N LEU A 560 -74.67 24.66 30.53
CA LEU A 560 -75.92 23.96 30.81
C LEU A 560 -76.61 23.49 29.52
N GLY A 561 -76.55 24.27 28.45
CA GLY A 561 -77.06 23.88 27.13
C GLY A 561 -76.38 22.63 26.57
N PHE A 562 -75.04 22.55 26.65
CA PHE A 562 -74.30 21.34 26.24
C PHE A 562 -74.65 20.12 27.08
N PHE A 563 -74.87 20.28 28.39
CA PHE A 563 -75.27 19.18 29.27
C PHE A 563 -76.64 18.60 28.87
N VAL A 564 -77.61 19.45 28.56
CA VAL A 564 -78.94 19.00 28.09
C VAL A 564 -78.81 18.25 26.76
N MET A 565 -78.03 18.76 25.81
CA MET A 565 -77.79 18.08 24.53
C MET A 565 -77.15 16.69 24.73
N TRP A 566 -76.23 16.55 25.69
CA TRP A 566 -75.61 15.27 26.01
C TRP A 566 -76.60 14.26 26.59
N VAL A 567 -77.50 14.70 27.49
CA VAL A 567 -78.58 13.86 28.02
C VAL A 567 -79.51 13.38 26.90
N VAL A 568 -79.86 14.25 25.96
CA VAL A 568 -80.68 13.87 24.80
C VAL A 568 -79.96 12.83 23.93
N LEU A 569 -78.68 13.01 23.64
CA LEU A 569 -77.87 12.04 22.89
C LEU A 569 -77.79 10.68 23.61
N LEU A 570 -77.62 10.68 24.93
CA LEU A 570 -77.64 9.44 25.71
C LEU A 570 -78.97 8.72 25.63
N LEU A 571 -80.09 9.45 25.75
CA LEU A 571 -81.41 8.86 25.60
C LEU A 571 -81.58 8.24 24.20
N VAL A 572 -81.12 8.92 23.14
CA VAL A 572 -81.15 8.38 21.77
C VAL A 572 -80.24 7.17 21.58
N LEU A 573 -79.15 7.02 22.34
CA LEU A 573 -78.27 5.85 22.29
C LEU A 573 -78.77 4.67 23.13
N ILE A 574 -79.62 4.93 24.13
CA ILE A 574 -80.20 3.91 25.02
C ILE A 574 -81.43 3.25 24.36
N TYR A 575 -82.11 3.97 23.46
CA TYR A 575 -83.13 3.43 22.56
C TYR A 575 -82.49 2.94 21.25
#